data_AF-A0A1M5DY57-F1
#
_entry.id   AF-A0A1M5DY57-F1
#
_cell.length_a   1.000
_cell.length_b   1.000
_cell.length_c   1.000
_cell.angle_alpha   90.00
_cell.angle_beta   90.00
_cell.angle_gamma   90.00
#
_symmetry.space_group_name_H-M   'P 1'
#
loop_
_entity.id
_entity.type
_entity.pdbx_description
1 polymer ?
#
loop_
_entity_poly.entity_id
_entity_poly.type
_entity_poly.pdbx_seq_one_letter_code
_entity_poly.pdbx_strand_id
1 'polypeptide(L)'
;MSLCFLPLLMVAQHNKNEKCKDKNRGIDQLPCTIAYRYGTDIIPDEDAAIKYIDILINKRELLNPERAKPYQISLIADNKIWRIIVKNYNCRNCNIYININKNTGEVLNFYRSED
;
A
#
# COMPACT_ATOMS: atom_id res chain seq x y z
N MET A 1 25.68 -38.76 -32.06
CA MET A 1 25.09 -37.48 -32.48
C MET A 1 24.55 -36.82 -31.22
N SER A 2 25.36 -35.99 -30.58
CA SER A 2 25.06 -35.43 -29.25
C SER A 2 24.45 -34.04 -29.43
N LEU A 3 23.16 -33.90 -29.12
CA LEU A 3 22.48 -32.62 -29.07
C LEU A 3 22.67 -32.02 -27.67
N CYS A 4 23.65 -31.14 -27.54
CA CYS A 4 23.82 -30.30 -26.35
C CYS A 4 22.63 -29.33 -26.25
N PHE A 5 21.66 -29.66 -25.40
CA PHE A 5 20.67 -28.69 -24.93
C PHE A 5 21.30 -27.84 -23.82
N LEU A 6 21.77 -26.64 -24.17
CA LEU A 6 21.99 -25.56 -23.22
C LEU A 6 20.69 -24.75 -23.12
N PRO A 7 19.89 -24.87 -22.04
CA PRO A 7 18.80 -23.95 -21.85
C PRO A 7 19.37 -22.58 -21.47
N LEU A 8 18.99 -21.59 -22.27
CA LEU A 8 19.18 -20.16 -22.10
C LEU A 8 18.72 -19.68 -20.71
N LEU A 9 19.57 -19.79 -19.69
CA LEU A 9 19.36 -19.14 -18.39
C LEU A 9 19.81 -17.66 -18.39
N MET A 10 20.03 -17.07 -19.56
CA MET A 10 20.64 -15.76 -19.70
C MET A 10 19.66 -14.59 -19.94
N VAL A 11 18.39 -14.75 -19.59
CA VAL A 11 17.40 -13.64 -19.70
C VAL A 11 16.62 -13.43 -18.40
N ALA A 12 17.29 -13.42 -17.25
CA ALA A 12 16.70 -12.99 -15.97
C ALA A 12 17.51 -11.88 -15.26
N GLN A 13 18.52 -11.30 -15.93
CA GLN A 13 19.28 -10.17 -15.40
C GLN A 13 18.96 -8.83 -16.07
N HIS A 14 17.82 -8.73 -16.76
CA HIS A 14 17.35 -7.43 -17.23
C HIS A 14 16.80 -6.64 -16.03
N ASN A 15 17.55 -5.61 -15.62
CA ASN A 15 17.18 -4.55 -14.66
C ASN A 15 17.33 -4.78 -13.15
N LYS A 16 18.36 -5.47 -12.67
CA LYS A 16 18.71 -5.46 -11.22
C LYS A 16 19.45 -4.18 -10.74
N ASN A 17 19.76 -3.23 -11.62
CA ASN A 17 20.66 -2.11 -11.30
C ASN A 17 20.08 -0.70 -11.45
N GLU A 18 18.77 -0.54 -11.64
CA GLU A 18 18.17 0.73 -11.21
C GLU A 18 18.03 0.65 -9.69
N LYS A 19 18.95 1.30 -8.97
CA LYS A 19 18.82 1.48 -7.52
C LYS A 19 17.48 2.16 -7.28
N CYS A 20 16.51 1.40 -6.79
CA CYS A 20 15.19 1.92 -6.47
C CYS A 20 15.36 3.11 -5.49
N LYS A 21 14.86 4.30 -5.89
CA LYS A 21 15.15 5.57 -5.21
C LYS A 21 13.98 6.00 -4.35
N ASP A 22 13.83 5.40 -3.16
CA ASP A 22 12.80 5.79 -2.20
C ASP A 22 12.84 7.30 -1.84
N LYS A 23 14.03 7.92 -1.87
CA LYS A 23 14.20 9.35 -1.57
C LYS A 23 13.40 10.29 -2.49
N ASN A 24 13.18 9.89 -3.74
CA ASN A 24 12.49 10.70 -4.74
C ASN A 24 11.17 10.05 -5.20
N ARG A 25 10.60 9.14 -4.40
CA ARG A 25 9.34 8.47 -4.76
C ARG A 25 8.18 9.47 -4.77
N GLY A 26 7.23 9.28 -5.70
CA GLY A 26 5.96 9.98 -5.70
C GLY A 26 5.13 9.66 -4.45
N ILE A 27 4.20 10.56 -4.11
CA ILE A 27 3.32 10.40 -2.93
C ILE A 27 2.39 9.18 -3.05
N ASP A 28 2.15 8.71 -4.27
CA ASP A 28 1.32 7.58 -4.67
C ASP A 28 2.11 6.26 -4.80
N GLN A 29 3.44 6.35 -4.90
CA GLN A 29 4.32 5.20 -5.07
C GLN A 29 4.63 4.55 -3.71
N LEU A 30 4.62 3.21 -3.67
CA LEU A 30 5.05 2.43 -2.50
C LEU A 30 6.57 2.47 -2.34
N PRO A 31 7.10 2.26 -1.12
CA PRO A 31 8.54 2.11 -0.93
C PRO A 31 9.06 0.85 -1.62
N CYS A 32 10.32 0.89 -2.05
CA CYS A 32 11.03 -0.19 -2.70
C CYS A 32 11.08 -1.47 -1.86
N THR A 33 11.23 -1.30 -0.54
CA THR A 33 11.24 -2.40 0.42
C THR A 33 10.15 -2.18 1.45
N ILE A 34 9.26 -3.16 1.59
CA ILE A 34 8.22 -3.16 2.62
C ILE A 34 8.83 -3.81 3.86
N ALA A 35 8.95 -3.03 4.94
CA ALA A 35 9.52 -3.51 6.18
C ALA A 35 8.67 -4.65 6.79
N TYR A 36 9.32 -5.68 7.29
CA TYR A 36 8.71 -6.73 8.08
C TYR A 36 9.49 -6.84 9.38
N ARG A 37 8.81 -6.64 10.51
CA ARG A 37 9.47 -6.52 11.84
C ARG A 37 8.92 -7.50 12.86
N TYR A 38 7.64 -7.84 12.76
CA TYR A 38 6.95 -8.63 13.76
C TYR A 38 6.59 -10.00 13.18
N GLY A 39 6.68 -11.07 13.98
CA GLY A 39 6.28 -12.41 13.55
C GLY A 39 4.77 -12.59 13.35
N THR A 40 3.98 -11.56 13.65
CA THR A 40 2.54 -11.48 13.42
C THR A 40 2.19 -10.13 12.82
N ASP A 41 1.09 -10.07 12.09
CA ASP A 41 0.58 -8.81 11.57
C ASP A 41 -0.10 -7.98 12.67
N ILE A 42 0.28 -6.71 12.79
CA ILE A 42 -0.38 -5.76 13.69
C ILE A 42 -1.81 -5.46 13.23
N ILE A 43 -2.05 -5.46 11.92
CA ILE A 43 -3.38 -5.26 11.32
C ILE A 43 -3.75 -6.54 10.57
N PRO A 44 -4.17 -7.60 11.27
CA PRO A 44 -4.27 -8.94 10.70
C PRO A 44 -5.40 -9.10 9.68
N ASP A 45 -6.49 -8.36 9.85
CA ASP A 45 -7.74 -8.48 9.11
C ASP A 45 -8.38 -7.11 8.77
N GLU A 46 -9.45 -7.16 7.99
CA GLU A 46 -10.16 -5.97 7.51
C GLU A 46 -10.84 -5.19 8.66
N ASP A 47 -11.40 -5.89 9.65
CA ASP A 47 -12.03 -5.26 10.82
C ASP A 47 -11.01 -4.43 11.63
N ALA A 48 -9.80 -4.96 11.81
CA ALA A 48 -8.69 -4.23 12.41
C ALA A 48 -8.28 -3.03 11.56
N ALA A 49 -8.24 -3.18 10.23
CA ALA A 49 -7.93 -2.08 9.32
C ALA A 49 -8.97 -0.95 9.41
N ILE A 50 -10.27 -1.27 9.45
CA ILE A 50 -11.36 -0.30 9.63
C ILE A 50 -11.18 0.48 10.93
N LYS A 51 -10.99 -0.22 12.06
CA LYS A 51 -10.79 0.41 13.37
C LYS A 51 -9.56 1.32 13.38
N TYR A 52 -8.46 0.87 12.77
CA TYR A 52 -7.25 1.68 12.67
C TYR A 52 -7.48 2.96 11.85
N ILE A 53 -8.20 2.86 10.73
CA ILE A 53 -8.52 4.00 9.88
C ILE A 53 -9.48 4.97 10.56
N ASP A 54 -10.48 4.49 11.27
CA ASP A 54 -11.38 5.35 12.06
C ASP A 54 -10.59 6.21 13.05
N ILE A 55 -9.64 5.62 13.75
CA ILE A 55 -8.75 6.34 14.67
C ILE A 55 -7.88 7.35 13.89
N LEU A 56 -7.30 6.95 12.76
CA LEU A 56 -6.39 7.79 11.98
C LEU A 56 -7.10 9.01 11.38
N ILE A 57 -8.26 8.82 10.77
CA ILE A 57 -9.06 9.90 10.16
C ILE A 57 -9.56 10.87 11.22
N ASN A 58 -10.07 10.34 12.34
CA ASN A 58 -10.54 11.16 13.45
C ASN A 58 -9.41 12.01 14.03
N LYS A 59 -8.25 11.40 14.32
CA LYS A 59 -7.08 12.12 14.88
C LYS A 59 -6.49 13.19 13.96
N ARG A 60 -6.61 13.01 12.64
CA ARG A 60 -6.12 14.01 11.67
C ARG A 60 -7.17 15.07 11.35
N GLU A 61 -8.37 15.00 11.93
CA GLU A 61 -9.48 15.92 11.71
C GLU A 61 -9.83 16.14 10.23
N LEU A 62 -9.56 15.14 9.39
CA LEU A 62 -9.69 15.29 7.93
C LEU A 62 -11.14 15.19 7.48
N LEU A 63 -11.87 14.23 8.05
CA LEU A 63 -13.25 13.89 7.74
C LEU A 63 -13.91 13.32 8.99
N ASN A 64 -15.23 13.36 9.04
CA ASN A 64 -15.97 12.56 10.01
C ASN A 64 -16.00 11.09 9.53
N PRO A 65 -15.44 10.12 10.31
CA PRO A 65 -15.41 8.71 9.93
C PRO A 65 -16.79 8.12 9.60
N GLU A 66 -17.81 8.47 10.39
CA GLU A 66 -19.18 7.97 10.20
C GLU A 66 -19.78 8.43 8.87
N ARG A 67 -19.35 9.59 8.36
CA ARG A 67 -19.80 10.11 7.07
C ARG A 67 -18.93 9.67 5.89
N ALA A 68 -17.70 9.23 6.17
CA ALA A 68 -16.72 8.84 5.16
C ALA A 68 -16.82 7.34 4.79
N LYS A 69 -17.47 6.54 5.64
CA LYS A 69 -17.78 5.14 5.38
C LYS A 69 -18.85 4.98 4.28
N PRO A 70 -18.87 3.84 3.56
CA PRO A 70 -17.91 2.73 3.68
C PRO A 70 -16.57 3.06 3.02
N TYR A 71 -15.49 2.55 3.60
CA TYR A 71 -14.16 2.59 2.98
C TYR A 71 -14.04 1.48 1.94
N GLN A 72 -13.29 1.71 0.87
CA GLN A 72 -12.88 0.62 -0.02
C GLN A 72 -11.53 0.09 0.46
N ILE A 73 -11.49 -1.17 0.88
CA ILE A 73 -10.31 -1.79 1.47
C ILE A 73 -9.88 -2.96 0.60
N SER A 74 -8.57 -3.08 0.36
CA SER A 74 -7.99 -4.18 -0.41
C SER A 74 -6.57 -4.46 0.06
N LEU A 75 -6.13 -5.69 -0.18
CA LEU A 75 -4.73 -6.08 0.02
C LEU A 75 -3.95 -5.93 -1.30
N ILE A 76 -2.77 -5.34 -1.21
CA ILE A 76 -1.83 -5.18 -2.33
C ILE A 76 -0.42 -5.63 -1.93
N ALA A 77 0.47 -5.70 -2.92
CA ALA A 77 1.89 -6.06 -2.74
C ALA A 77 2.06 -7.37 -1.95
N ASP A 78 1.56 -8.48 -2.54
CA ASP A 78 1.58 -9.82 -1.95
C ASP A 78 0.96 -9.88 -0.54
N ASN A 79 -0.18 -9.20 -0.35
CA ASN A 79 -0.92 -9.13 0.90
C ASN A 79 -0.19 -8.48 2.08
N LYS A 80 0.87 -7.70 1.81
CA LYS A 80 1.66 -7.03 2.86
C LYS A 80 1.16 -5.64 3.18
N ILE A 81 0.30 -5.06 2.34
CA ILE A 81 -0.17 -3.68 2.50
C ILE A 81 -1.69 -3.65 2.38
N TRP A 82 -2.32 -2.99 3.35
CA TRP A 82 -3.69 -2.54 3.24
C TRP A 82 -3.75 -1.26 2.42
N ARG A 83 -4.48 -1.28 1.31
CA ARG A 83 -4.88 -0.08 0.56
C ARG A 83 -6.29 0.28 0.95
N ILE A 84 -6.46 1.51 1.43
CA ILE A 84 -7.75 2.07 1.82
C ILE A 84 -8.02 3.30 0.97
N ILE A 85 -9.19 3.35 0.37
CA ILE A 85 -9.70 4.50 -0.39
C ILE A 85 -10.90 5.06 0.36
N VAL A 86 -10.82 6.33 0.71
CA VAL A 86 -11.85 7.08 1.43
C VAL A 86 -12.42 8.13 0.49
N LYS A 87 -13.72 8.03 0.19
CA LYS A 87 -14.42 9.05 -0.60
C LYS A 87 -14.67 10.28 0.25
N ASN A 88 -14.30 11.46 -0.27
CA ASN A 88 -14.62 12.71 0.39
C ASN A 88 -16.07 13.12 0.09
N TYR A 89 -16.94 13.13 1.10
CA TYR A 89 -18.34 13.52 0.92
C TYR A 89 -18.53 15.01 0.54
N ASN A 90 -17.50 15.85 0.71
CA ASN A 90 -17.51 17.26 0.27
C ASN A 90 -17.03 17.45 -1.17
N CYS A 91 -16.53 16.40 -1.84
CA CYS A 91 -16.05 16.48 -3.22
C CYS A 91 -16.25 15.16 -3.95
N ARG A 92 -17.09 15.19 -5.00
CA ARG A 92 -17.55 14.00 -5.74
C ARG A 92 -16.41 13.16 -6.33
N ASN A 93 -15.34 13.81 -6.77
CA ASN A 93 -14.22 13.16 -7.45
C ASN A 93 -12.96 13.07 -6.57
N CYS A 94 -13.05 13.45 -5.30
CA CYS A 94 -11.89 13.48 -4.43
C CYS A 94 -11.81 12.23 -3.58
N ASN A 95 -10.71 11.51 -3.71
CA ASN A 95 -10.40 10.31 -2.95
C ASN A 95 -9.16 10.56 -2.08
N ILE A 96 -9.20 10.05 -0.85
CA ILE A 96 -8.03 9.95 0.01
C ILE A 96 -7.53 8.52 -0.04
N TYR A 97 -6.28 8.35 -0.42
CA TYR A 97 -5.59 7.08 -0.53
C TYR A 97 -4.66 6.91 0.66
N ILE A 98 -4.81 5.78 1.36
CA ILE A 98 -4.01 5.43 2.52
C ILE A 98 -3.46 4.02 2.30
N ASN A 99 -2.14 3.89 2.28
CA ASN A 99 -1.48 2.58 2.24
C ASN A 99 -0.82 2.33 3.60
N ILE A 100 -1.15 1.20 4.22
CA ILE A 100 -0.63 0.82 5.54
C ILE A 100 0.08 -0.52 5.45
N ASN A 101 1.28 -0.59 6.00
CA ASN A 101 1.99 -1.84 6.18
C ASN A 101 1.21 -2.74 7.15
N LYS A 102 0.76 -3.90 6.66
CA LYS A 102 -0.03 -4.88 7.42
C LYS A 102 0.71 -5.39 8.66
N ASN A 103 2.02 -5.60 8.52
CA ASN A 103 2.86 -6.14 9.56
C ASN A 103 3.18 -5.12 10.65
N THR A 104 3.57 -3.90 10.26
CA THR A 104 4.07 -2.89 11.20
C THR A 104 3.04 -1.84 11.62
N GLY A 105 1.90 -1.75 10.93
CA GLY A 105 0.93 -0.68 11.11
C GLY A 105 1.42 0.71 10.65
N GLU A 106 2.57 0.77 9.96
CA GLU A 106 3.13 2.02 9.46
C GLU A 106 2.31 2.55 8.26
N VAL A 107 1.93 3.83 8.31
CA VAL A 107 1.30 4.51 7.17
C VAL A 107 2.39 4.85 6.13
N LEU A 108 2.39 4.14 5.01
CA LEU A 108 3.38 4.27 3.93
C LEU A 108 3.05 5.41 2.96
N ASN A 109 1.76 5.62 2.72
CA ASN A 109 1.24 6.70 1.88
C ASN A 109 -0.02 7.28 2.50
N PHE A 110 -0.17 8.60 2.38
CA PHE A 110 -1.38 9.33 2.72
C PHE A 110 -1.49 10.51 1.75
N TYR A 111 -2.41 10.45 0.80
CA TYR A 111 -2.57 11.52 -0.19
C TYR A 111 -4.01 11.66 -0.68
N ARG A 112 -4.33 12.83 -1.22
CA ARG A 112 -5.59 13.11 -1.92
C ARG A 112 -5.32 13.08 -3.43
N SER A 113 -6.22 12.47 -4.19
CA SER A 113 -6.28 12.56 -5.65
C SER A 113 -7.68 13.01 -6.07
N GLU A 114 -7.75 13.66 -7.23
CA GLU A 114 -9.00 13.94 -7.93
C GLU A 114 -9.01 13.07 -9.18
N ASP A 115 -9.99 12.17 -9.28
CA ASP A 115 -10.14 11.23 -10.39
C ASP A 115 -11.08 11.77 -11.49
#